data_AF-A0A818BTX7-F1
#
_entry.id   AF-A0A818BTX7-F1
#
_cell.length_a   1.000
_cell.length_b   1.000
_cell.length_c   1.000
_cell.angle_alpha   90.00
_cell.angle_beta   90.00
_cell.angle_gamma   90.00
#
_symmetry.space_group_name_H-M   'P 1'
#
loop_
_entity.id
_entity.type
_entity.pdbx_description
1 polymer ?
#
loop_
_entity_poly.entity_id
_entity_poly.type
_entity_poly.pdbx_seq_one_letter_code
_entity_poly.pdbx_strand_id
1 'polypeptide(L)'
;MSSDVDSIVQELVSSITDSSAKQIFYNILQQHRHVFDLSKRITAKIQLPHVIVTGNHLPISVHPYYRTVEQRKELQQEVDKLLLDHIVRPSTSPWSSSVILKKKPDGTFRFLVDFHRLNSITKKDAYPQPSPEELIYRLSGHTYFTKLDLKSGYFQIPIAEEDKEKTAFV
;
A
#
# COMPACT_ATOMS: atom_id res chain seq x y z
N MET A 1 9.90 -17.26 -1.33
CA MET A 1 10.83 -17.46 -2.46
C MET A 1 11.20 -16.07 -2.94
N SER A 2 12.45 -15.65 -2.70
CA SER A 2 12.96 -14.38 -3.21
C SER A 2 12.93 -14.47 -4.74
N SER A 3 12.01 -13.75 -5.37
CA SER A 3 12.11 -13.50 -6.81
C SER A 3 13.47 -12.87 -7.05
N ASP A 4 14.33 -13.55 -7.77
CA ASP A 4 15.65 -13.03 -8.11
C ASP A 4 15.46 -11.69 -8.82
N VAL A 5 15.90 -10.60 -8.19
CA VAL A 5 15.71 -9.25 -8.74
C VAL A 5 16.35 -9.15 -10.12
N ASP A 6 17.40 -9.94 -10.39
CA ASP A 6 18.00 -10.02 -11.73
C ASP A 6 17.01 -10.60 -12.75
N SER A 7 16.23 -11.61 -12.39
CA SER A 7 15.18 -12.16 -13.27
C SER A 7 14.12 -11.11 -13.61
N ILE A 8 13.69 -10.32 -12.61
CA ILE A 8 12.72 -9.22 -12.82
C ILE A 8 13.31 -8.16 -13.75
N VAL A 9 14.57 -7.76 -13.53
CA VAL A 9 15.24 -6.76 -14.38
C VAL A 9 15.39 -7.27 -15.82
N GLN A 10 15.72 -8.54 -16.01
CA GLN A 10 15.81 -9.16 -17.34
C GLN A 10 14.44 -9.21 -18.05
N GLU A 11 13.39 -9.55 -17.32
CA GLU A 11 12.01 -9.56 -17.85
C GLU A 11 11.59 -8.16 -18.31
N LEU A 12 11.83 -7.12 -17.50
CA LEU A 12 11.47 -5.74 -17.83
C LEU A 12 12.13 -5.24 -19.12
N VAL A 13 13.37 -5.65 -19.36
CA VAL A 13 14.19 -5.22 -20.49
C VAL A 13 13.94 -6.08 -21.74
N SER A 14 13.26 -7.23 -21.60
CA SER A 14 12.99 -8.17 -22.71
C SER A 14 12.11 -7.58 -23.82
N SER A 15 11.21 -6.65 -23.47
CA SER A 15 10.28 -6.00 -24.39
C SER A 15 10.92 -4.91 -25.26
N ILE A 16 12.14 -4.50 -24.96
CA ILE A 16 12.85 -3.44 -25.70
C ILE A 16 13.58 -4.07 -26.89
N THR A 17 13.17 -3.69 -28.10
CA THR A 17 13.73 -4.19 -29.37
C THR A 17 15.02 -3.49 -29.78
N ASP A 18 15.17 -2.19 -29.47
CA ASP A 18 16.39 -1.44 -29.75
C ASP A 18 17.50 -1.81 -28.75
N SER A 19 18.56 -2.42 -29.25
CA SER A 19 19.73 -2.88 -28.47
C SER A 19 20.41 -1.76 -27.69
N SER A 20 20.43 -0.53 -28.22
CA SER A 20 21.11 0.59 -27.56
C SER A 20 20.30 1.10 -26.36
N ALA A 21 19.00 1.37 -26.54
CA ALA A 21 18.09 1.68 -25.45
C ALA A 21 18.03 0.56 -24.41
N LYS A 22 18.03 -0.70 -24.86
CA LYS A 22 18.01 -1.88 -23.98
C LYS A 22 19.17 -1.87 -22.98
N GLN A 23 20.38 -1.58 -23.44
CA GLN A 23 21.56 -1.52 -22.58
C GLN A 23 21.49 -0.34 -21.60
N ILE A 24 21.01 0.83 -22.03
CA ILE A 24 20.85 2.00 -21.17
C ILE A 24 19.86 1.70 -20.05
N PHE A 25 18.68 1.18 -20.38
CA PHE A 25 17.66 0.83 -19.39
C PHE A 25 18.15 -0.27 -18.44
N TYR A 26 18.85 -1.28 -18.96
CA TYR A 26 19.44 -2.32 -18.13
C TYR A 26 20.39 -1.75 -17.07
N ASN A 27 21.29 -0.83 -17.48
CA ASN A 27 22.23 -0.20 -16.55
C ASN A 27 21.50 0.62 -15.47
N ILE A 28 20.44 1.36 -15.83
CA ILE A 28 19.62 2.12 -14.87
C ILE A 28 18.94 1.18 -13.87
N LEU A 29 18.33 0.09 -14.35
CA LEU A 29 17.64 -0.87 -13.48
C LEU A 29 18.62 -1.59 -12.54
N GLN A 30 19.82 -1.91 -13.02
CA GLN A 30 20.88 -2.48 -12.19
C GLN A 30 21.38 -1.48 -11.13
N GLN A 31 21.57 -0.20 -11.50
CA GLN A 31 21.92 0.85 -10.55
C GLN A 31 20.86 1.01 -9.45
N HIS A 32 19.59 0.89 -9.79
CA HIS A 32 18.46 1.04 -8.86
C HIS A 32 17.87 -0.29 -8.38
N ARG A 33 18.63 -1.39 -8.47
CA ARG A 33 18.18 -2.76 -8.14
C ARG A 33 17.54 -2.87 -6.75
N HIS A 34 18.06 -2.13 -5.77
CA HIS A 34 17.58 -2.11 -4.39
C HIS A 34 16.12 -1.63 -4.24
N VAL A 35 15.60 -0.83 -5.19
CA VAL A 35 14.22 -0.34 -5.17
C VAL A 35 13.22 -1.46 -5.54
N PHE A 36 13.68 -2.49 -6.22
CA PHE A 36 12.87 -3.64 -6.66
C PHE A 36 12.91 -4.82 -5.69
N ASP A 37 13.38 -4.64 -4.45
CA ASP A 37 13.24 -5.65 -3.40
C ASP A 37 11.78 -5.71 -2.94
N LEU A 38 11.06 -6.67 -3.49
CA LEU A 38 9.65 -6.92 -3.18
C LEU A 38 9.46 -7.89 -2.01
N SER A 39 10.51 -8.27 -1.29
CA SER A 39 10.42 -9.33 -0.27
C SER A 39 9.60 -8.92 0.96
N LYS A 40 9.60 -7.63 1.32
CA LYS A 40 8.96 -7.10 2.53
C LYS A 40 8.09 -5.89 2.23
N ARG A 41 7.12 -5.62 3.10
CA ARG A 41 6.45 -4.31 3.13
C ARG A 41 7.42 -3.32 3.74
N ILE A 42 7.52 -2.14 3.14
CA ILE A 42 8.40 -1.07 3.61
C ILE A 42 7.57 0.17 3.89
N THR A 43 8.03 0.97 4.85
CA THR A 43 7.57 2.34 5.04
C THR A 43 8.64 3.27 4.46
N ALA A 44 8.24 4.13 3.52
CA ALA A 44 9.14 5.09 2.88
C ALA A 44 9.49 6.22 3.85
N LYS A 45 10.73 6.71 3.75
CA LYS A 45 11.16 7.92 4.45
C LYS A 45 10.69 9.13 3.65
N ILE A 46 9.57 9.71 4.04
CA ILE A 46 8.99 10.89 3.39
C ILE A 46 8.90 12.07 4.36
N GLN A 47 8.90 13.28 3.82
CA GLN A 47 8.81 14.52 4.62
C GLN A 47 7.38 14.80 5.11
N LEU A 48 6.38 14.38 4.33
CA LEU A 48 4.98 14.66 4.58
C LEU A 48 4.24 13.34 4.87
N PRO A 49 4.07 12.96 6.14
CA PRO A 49 3.26 11.80 6.48
C PRO A 49 1.77 12.04 6.14
N HIS A 50 1.01 10.96 6.06
CA HIS A 50 -0.44 11.04 5.91
C HIS A 50 -1.09 11.54 7.21
N VAL A 51 -1.91 12.59 7.08
CA VAL A 51 -2.64 13.22 8.18
C VAL A 51 -4.13 12.92 8.04
N ILE A 52 -4.78 12.57 9.15
CA ILE A 52 -6.21 12.22 9.21
C ILE A 52 -6.95 13.28 10.02
N VAL A 53 -7.45 14.30 9.32
CA VAL A 53 -8.14 15.43 9.94
C VAL A 53 -9.59 15.08 10.28
N THR A 54 -9.88 14.90 11.58
CA THR A 54 -11.21 14.56 12.11
C THR A 54 -11.91 15.75 12.81
N GLY A 55 -11.33 16.94 12.78
CA GLY A 55 -11.87 18.11 13.48
C GLY A 55 -12.05 17.87 14.99
N ASN A 56 -13.18 18.29 15.55
CA ASN A 56 -13.51 18.16 16.98
C ASN A 56 -14.30 16.89 17.32
N HIS A 57 -14.33 15.89 16.44
CA HIS A 57 -15.06 14.65 16.68
C HIS A 57 -14.41 13.82 17.79
N LEU A 58 -15.25 13.24 18.65
CA LEU A 58 -14.82 12.28 19.67
C LEU A 58 -14.35 10.96 19.02
N PRO A 59 -13.48 10.19 19.70
CA PRO A 59 -13.04 8.88 19.21
C PRO A 59 -14.21 7.94 18.92
N ILE A 60 -14.11 7.24 17.79
CA ILE A 60 -15.06 6.20 17.39
C ILE A 60 -14.50 4.85 17.81
N SER A 61 -15.26 4.11 18.62
CA SER A 61 -14.93 2.74 19.01
C SER A 61 -16.01 1.77 18.52
N VAL A 62 -15.58 0.72 17.82
CA VAL A 62 -16.45 -0.29 17.21
C VAL A 62 -16.10 -1.67 17.76
N HIS A 63 -17.12 -2.48 18.03
CA HIS A 63 -16.90 -3.87 18.44
C HIS A 63 -16.43 -4.74 17.26
N PRO A 64 -15.54 -5.72 17.52
CA PRO A 64 -15.18 -6.71 16.52
C PRO A 64 -16.41 -7.47 16.00
N TYR A 65 -16.42 -7.79 14.71
CA TYR A 65 -17.43 -8.67 14.14
C TYR A 65 -17.25 -10.12 14.66
N TYR A 66 -18.33 -10.89 14.65
CA TYR A 66 -18.25 -12.34 14.89
C TYR A 66 -17.36 -13.01 13.84
N ARG A 67 -16.52 -13.96 14.27
CA ARG A 67 -15.54 -14.65 13.42
C ARG A 67 -15.53 -16.14 13.71
N THR A 68 -15.47 -16.96 12.66
CA THR A 68 -15.26 -18.41 12.76
C THR A 68 -13.82 -18.72 13.20
N VAL A 69 -13.55 -19.97 13.57
CA VAL A 69 -12.20 -20.43 13.95
C VAL A 69 -11.21 -20.25 12.80
N GLU A 70 -11.60 -20.59 11.57
CA GLU A 70 -10.81 -20.39 10.35
C GLU A 70 -10.44 -18.91 10.17
N GLN A 71 -11.44 -18.03 10.26
CA GLN A 71 -11.25 -16.57 10.12
C GLN A 71 -10.32 -15.99 11.20
N ARG A 72 -10.43 -16.46 12.44
CA ARG A 72 -9.54 -16.01 13.53
C ARG A 72 -8.08 -16.39 13.25
N LYS A 73 -7.85 -17.61 12.76
CA LYS A 73 -6.51 -18.07 12.40
C LYS A 73 -5.89 -17.23 11.28
N GLU A 74 -6.65 -16.99 10.22
CA GLU A 74 -6.21 -16.17 9.08
C GLU A 74 -5.94 -14.71 9.48
N LEU A 75 -6.82 -14.14 10.33
CA LEU A 75 -6.63 -12.80 10.87
C LEU A 75 -5.33 -12.72 11.68
N GLN A 76 -5.10 -13.65 12.59
CA GLN A 76 -3.90 -13.67 13.42
C GLN A 76 -2.63 -13.76 12.57
N GLN A 77 -2.63 -14.66 11.57
CA GLN A 77 -1.49 -14.80 10.66
C GLN A 77 -1.16 -13.52 9.89
N GLU A 78 -2.17 -12.76 9.45
CA GLU A 78 -1.92 -11.49 8.76
C GLU A 78 -1.46 -10.39 9.72
N VAL A 79 -2.02 -10.34 10.95
CA VAL A 79 -1.56 -9.41 12.00
C VAL A 79 -0.10 -9.68 12.37
N ASP A 80 0.28 -10.95 12.54
CA ASP A 80 1.65 -11.35 12.87
C ASP A 80 2.64 -10.90 11.78
N LYS A 81 2.27 -11.02 10.50
CA LYS A 81 3.08 -10.50 9.37
C LYS A 81 3.19 -8.99 9.40
N LEU A 82 2.09 -8.28 9.65
CA LEU A 82 2.09 -6.82 9.75
C LEU A 82 2.94 -6.32 10.91
N LEU A 83 2.96 -7.04 12.04
CA LEU A 83 3.82 -6.76 13.18
C LEU A 83 5.30 -7.02 12.85
N LEU A 84 5.60 -8.13 12.18
CA LEU A 84 6.95 -8.49 11.73
C LEU A 84 7.52 -7.46 10.74
N ASP A 85 6.68 -6.96 9.83
CA ASP A 85 7.03 -5.93 8.85
C ASP A 85 7.03 -4.51 9.46
N HIS A 86 6.77 -4.37 10.76
CA HIS A 86 6.68 -3.08 11.46
C HIS A 86 5.64 -2.09 10.88
N ILE A 87 4.60 -2.61 10.20
CA ILE A 87 3.50 -1.81 9.63
C ILE A 87 2.48 -1.44 10.70
N VAL A 88 2.25 -2.33 11.68
CA VAL A 88 1.33 -2.11 12.80
C VAL A 88 2.03 -2.31 14.14
N ARG A 89 1.40 -1.84 15.22
CA ARG A 89 1.86 -2.03 16.60
C ARG A 89 0.68 -2.23 17.54
N PRO A 90 0.86 -2.93 18.68
CA PRO A 90 -0.13 -2.92 19.75
C PRO A 90 -0.40 -1.49 20.23
N SER A 91 -1.65 -1.20 20.58
CA SER A 91 -2.05 0.13 21.05
C SER A 91 -3.17 0.04 22.09
N THR A 92 -3.32 1.10 22.87
CA THR A 92 -4.44 1.32 23.81
C THR A 92 -5.29 2.51 23.33
N SER A 93 -5.49 2.60 22.01
CA SER A 93 -6.19 3.72 21.38
C SER A 93 -7.65 3.81 21.86
N PRO A 94 -8.19 5.03 22.07
CA PRO A 94 -9.62 5.21 22.28
C PRO A 94 -10.43 4.99 20.99
N TRP A 95 -9.78 4.96 19.83
CA TRP A 95 -10.37 4.63 18.54
C TRP A 95 -10.29 3.13 18.27
N SER A 96 -11.30 2.58 17.60
CA SER A 96 -11.23 1.23 17.07
C SER A 96 -12.13 1.04 15.85
N SER A 97 -11.57 0.38 14.83
CA SER A 97 -12.28 -0.05 13.62
C SER A 97 -12.27 -1.58 13.53
N SER A 98 -13.37 -2.20 13.12
CA SER A 98 -13.45 -3.67 13.06
C SER A 98 -12.77 -4.22 11.80
N VAL A 99 -12.12 -5.37 11.90
CA VAL A 99 -11.56 -6.08 10.73
C VAL A 99 -12.61 -6.98 10.07
N ILE A 100 -12.70 -6.89 8.75
CA ILE A 100 -13.52 -7.72 7.86
C ILE A 100 -12.59 -8.64 7.05
N LEU A 101 -12.95 -9.92 6.97
CA LEU A 101 -12.29 -10.88 6.09
C LEU A 101 -13.19 -11.22 4.90
N LYS A 102 -12.70 -10.95 3.68
CA LYS A 102 -13.42 -11.29 2.44
C LYS A 102 -12.68 -12.37 1.67
N LYS A 103 -13.33 -13.49 1.36
CA LYS A 103 -12.75 -14.54 0.51
C LYS A 103 -12.50 -13.99 -0.91
N LYS A 104 -11.32 -14.27 -1.45
CA LYS A 104 -10.96 -14.07 -2.84
C LYS A 104 -11.39 -15.29 -3.68
N PRO A 105 -11.45 -15.15 -5.02
CA PRO A 105 -11.69 -16.28 -5.92
C PRO A 105 -10.67 -17.41 -5.78
N ASP A 106 -9.42 -17.08 -5.41
CA ASP A 106 -8.33 -18.05 -5.18
C ASP A 106 -8.44 -18.81 -3.83
N GLY A 107 -9.50 -18.55 -3.04
CA GLY A 107 -9.72 -19.17 -1.74
C GLY A 107 -9.04 -18.47 -0.55
N THR A 108 -8.11 -17.54 -0.80
CA THR A 108 -7.45 -16.77 0.28
C THR A 108 -8.35 -15.66 0.82
N PHE A 109 -8.04 -15.14 2.01
CA PHE A 109 -8.77 -14.01 2.59
C PHE A 109 -8.09 -12.66 2.28
N ARG A 110 -8.91 -11.61 2.09
CA ARG A 110 -8.49 -10.21 2.14
C ARG A 110 -8.74 -9.69 3.55
N PHE A 111 -7.67 -9.26 4.21
CA PHE A 111 -7.70 -8.49 5.44
C PHE A 111 -8.10 -7.05 5.14
N LEU A 112 -9.24 -6.60 5.64
CA LEU A 112 -9.79 -5.26 5.41
C LEU A 112 -10.14 -4.63 6.76
N VAL A 113 -9.68 -3.42 7.01
CA VAL A 113 -10.12 -2.65 8.18
C VAL A 113 -11.29 -1.77 7.76
N ASP A 114 -12.41 -1.86 8.48
CA ASP A 114 -13.62 -1.11 8.21
C ASP A 114 -13.51 0.33 8.75
N PHE A 115 -12.91 1.20 7.95
CA PHE A 115 -12.80 2.62 8.26
C PHE A 115 -14.04 3.44 7.86
N HIS A 116 -15.19 2.84 7.53
CA HIS A 116 -16.35 3.62 7.05
C HIS A 116 -16.78 4.75 8.01
N ARG A 117 -16.78 4.47 9.32
CA ARG A 117 -17.14 5.47 10.34
C ARG A 117 -16.08 6.55 10.53
N LEU A 118 -14.80 6.18 10.45
CA LEU A 118 -13.70 7.14 10.47
C LEU A 118 -13.77 8.06 9.24
N ASN A 119 -13.90 7.45 8.05
CA ASN A 119 -13.96 8.17 6.78
C ASN A 119 -15.15 9.13 6.68
N SER A 120 -16.25 8.88 7.37
CA SER A 120 -17.42 9.78 7.36
C SER A 120 -17.18 11.09 8.10
N ILE A 121 -16.23 11.12 9.04
CA ILE A 121 -15.88 12.32 9.83
C ILE A 121 -14.54 12.93 9.39
N THR A 122 -13.74 12.21 8.61
CA THR A 122 -12.48 12.71 8.06
C THR A 122 -12.75 13.76 6.99
N LYS A 123 -12.08 14.91 7.09
CA LYS A 123 -12.09 15.95 6.05
C LYS A 123 -11.54 15.36 4.76
N LYS A 124 -12.34 15.40 3.69
CA LYS A 124 -11.93 14.90 2.37
C LYS A 124 -10.82 15.77 1.79
N ASP A 125 -9.75 15.14 1.35
CA ASP A 125 -8.74 15.78 0.51
C ASP A 125 -9.25 15.79 -0.94
N ALA A 126 -9.62 16.98 -1.41
CA ALA A 126 -10.11 17.19 -2.77
C ALA A 126 -8.93 17.48 -3.71
N TYR A 127 -7.98 16.55 -3.79
CA TYR A 127 -6.88 16.67 -4.73
C TYR A 127 -7.43 16.54 -6.18
N PRO A 128 -7.18 17.52 -7.06
CA PRO A 128 -7.68 17.47 -8.43
C PRO A 128 -6.96 16.35 -9.20
N GLN A 129 -7.67 15.26 -9.46
CA GLN A 129 -7.15 14.20 -10.31
C GLN A 129 -7.28 14.64 -11.78
N PRO A 130 -6.19 14.59 -12.58
CA PRO A 130 -6.25 14.93 -13.99
C PRO A 130 -7.18 13.96 -14.73
N SER A 131 -7.82 14.45 -15.81
CA SER A 131 -8.67 13.60 -16.61
C SER A 131 -7.84 12.58 -17.40
N PRO A 132 -8.42 11.41 -17.76
CA PRO A 132 -7.74 10.46 -18.63
C PRO A 132 -7.24 11.07 -19.95
N GLU A 133 -8.02 11.98 -20.55
CA GLU A 133 -7.66 12.68 -21.78
C GLU A 133 -6.44 13.59 -21.59
N GLU A 134 -6.38 14.31 -20.47
CA GLU A 134 -5.24 15.15 -20.12
C GLU A 134 -3.97 14.31 -19.95
N LEU A 135 -4.07 13.16 -19.28
CA LEU A 135 -2.96 12.23 -19.11
C LEU A 135 -2.46 11.72 -20.46
N ILE A 136 -3.36 11.34 -21.39
CA ILE A 136 -2.99 10.90 -22.74
C ILE A 136 -2.31 12.02 -23.52
N TYR A 137 -2.83 13.25 -23.43
CA TYR A 137 -2.24 14.40 -24.12
C TYR A 137 -0.82 14.68 -23.63
N ARG A 138 -0.56 14.59 -22.32
CA ARG A 138 0.80 14.75 -21.74
C ARG A 138 1.79 13.71 -22.23
N LEU A 139 1.31 12.52 -22.60
CA LEU A 139 2.13 11.44 -23.15
C LEU A 139 2.42 11.61 -24.65
N SER A 140 1.68 12.46 -25.36
CA SER A 140 1.85 12.69 -26.80
C SER A 140 3.27 13.16 -27.14
N GLY A 141 3.78 12.75 -28.30
CA GLY A 141 5.12 13.12 -28.78
C GLY A 141 6.29 12.35 -28.15
N HIS A 142 6.04 11.44 -27.21
CA HIS A 142 7.06 10.58 -26.61
C HIS A 142 7.08 9.20 -27.29
N THR A 143 8.28 8.66 -27.48
CA THR A 143 8.48 7.35 -28.14
C THR A 143 8.57 6.19 -27.15
N TYR A 144 8.99 6.48 -25.91
CA TYR A 144 9.20 5.48 -24.87
C TYR A 144 8.34 5.80 -23.65
N PHE A 145 7.67 4.76 -23.12
CA PHE A 145 6.83 4.86 -21.94
C PHE A 145 7.27 3.82 -20.91
N THR A 146 7.24 4.20 -19.64
CA THR A 146 7.48 3.28 -18.53
C THR A 146 6.35 3.42 -17.52
N LYS A 147 5.85 2.28 -17.05
CA LYS A 147 4.86 2.23 -15.98
C LYS A 147 5.52 1.61 -14.75
N LEU A 148 5.41 2.30 -13.62
CA LEU A 148 5.88 1.81 -12.33
C LEU A 148 4.66 1.60 -11.43
N ASP A 149 4.60 0.46 -10.75
CA ASP A 149 3.59 0.16 -9.75
C ASP A 149 4.26 -0.10 -8.40
N LEU A 150 3.74 0.53 -7.35
CA LEU A 150 4.30 0.41 -6.01
C LEU A 150 3.67 -0.79 -5.28
N LYS A 151 4.49 -1.81 -4.99
CA LYS A 151 4.03 -2.97 -4.21
C LYS A 151 3.55 -2.53 -2.84
N SER A 152 2.29 -2.81 -2.54
CA SER A 152 1.63 -2.40 -1.29
C SER A 152 1.81 -0.90 -1.01
N GLY A 153 1.73 -0.05 -2.06
CA GLY A 153 2.07 1.38 -1.99
C GLY A 153 1.45 2.16 -0.82
N TYR A 154 0.23 1.80 -0.40
CA TYR A 154 -0.41 2.42 0.78
C TYR A 154 0.41 2.27 2.07
N PHE A 155 1.05 1.12 2.30
CA PHE A 155 1.88 0.89 3.50
C PHE A 155 3.23 1.63 3.45
N GLN A 156 3.60 2.13 2.28
CA GLN A 156 4.82 2.92 2.13
C GLN A 156 4.65 4.34 2.67
N ILE A 157 3.42 4.85 2.78
CA ILE A 157 3.17 6.19 3.30
C ILE A 157 2.98 6.11 4.83
N PRO A 158 3.92 6.65 5.65
CA PRO A 158 3.74 6.71 7.10
C PRO A 158 2.55 7.59 7.47
N ILE A 159 1.83 7.19 8.51
CA ILE A 159 0.81 8.00 9.18
C ILE A 159 1.49 8.91 10.20
N ALA A 160 1.05 10.16 10.31
CA ALA A 160 1.54 11.10 11.32
C ALA A 160 1.36 10.49 12.73
N GLU A 161 2.33 10.67 13.63
CA GLU A 161 2.32 10.00 14.94
C GLU A 161 1.04 10.27 15.75
N GLU A 162 0.56 11.52 15.71
CA GLU A 162 -0.69 11.96 16.35
C GLU A 162 -1.96 11.32 15.76
N ASP A 163 -1.90 10.83 14.53
CA ASP A 163 -3.04 10.25 13.83
C ASP A 163 -3.05 8.71 13.83
N LYS A 164 -1.94 8.07 14.25
CA LYS A 164 -1.85 6.60 14.28
C LYS A 164 -2.94 5.97 15.14
N GLU A 165 -3.33 6.62 16.23
CA GLU A 165 -4.38 6.12 17.11
C GLU A 165 -5.73 5.97 16.36
N LYS A 166 -6.04 6.86 15.41
CA LYS A 166 -7.29 6.85 14.63
C LYS A 166 -7.41 5.61 13.75
N THR A 167 -6.28 5.01 13.38
CA THR A 167 -6.23 3.79 12.55
C THR A 167 -6.22 2.48 13.33
N ALA A 168 -6.39 2.53 14.65
CA ALA A 168 -6.46 1.34 15.48
C ALA A 168 -7.64 0.42 15.06
N PHE A 169 -7.43 -0.89 15.17
CA PHE A 169 -8.41 -1.89 14.76
C PHE A 169 -8.52 -3.06 15.74
N VAL A 170 -9.66 -3.77 15.67
CA VAL A 170 -10.05 -4.89 16.57
C VAL A 170 -10.76 -6.06 15.84
#